data_AF-A0A4Y2EIE2-F1
#
_entry.id   AF-A0A4Y2EIE2-F1
#
_cell.length_a   1.000
_cell.length_b   1.000
_cell.length_c   1.000
_cell.angle_alpha   90.00
_cell.angle_beta   90.00
_cell.angle_gamma   90.00
#
_symmetry.space_group_name_H-M   'P 1'
#
loop_
_entity.id
_entity.type
_entity.pdbx_description
1 polymer ?
#
loop_
_entity_poly.entity_id
_entity_poly.type
_entity_poly.pdbx_seq_one_letter_code
_entity_poly.pdbx_strand_id
1 'polypeptide(L)'
;MDIEKSLRKRNTIRTLVMNIVQEAEELLNNSELDIDLLEELLVKLKQKECQLKEINDQVEKLIDVSSIETEILDSEEFNDKISKGPGFRHQKNGWK
;
A
#
# COMPACT_ATOMS: atom_id res chain seq x y z
N MET A 1 -5.46 -2.64 -12.03
CA MET A 1 -4.05 -2.25 -12.27
C MET A 1 -3.17 -3.26 -11.55
N ASP A 2 -2.02 -3.65 -12.09
CA ASP A 2 -1.12 -4.62 -11.44
C ASP A 2 -0.33 -3.95 -10.29
N ILE A 3 -0.32 -4.56 -9.10
CA ILE A 3 0.42 -4.10 -7.92
C ILE A 3 1.91 -4.02 -8.23
N GLU A 4 2.49 -5.02 -8.92
CA GLU A 4 3.91 -5.00 -9.27
C GLU A 4 4.26 -3.80 -10.14
N LYS A 5 3.41 -3.50 -11.14
CA LYS A 5 3.58 -2.34 -12.01
C LYS A 5 3.53 -1.03 -11.22
N SER A 6 2.67 -0.94 -10.22
CA SER A 6 2.54 0.23 -9.34
C SER A 6 3.77 0.40 -8.45
N LEU A 7 4.29 -0.70 -7.89
CA LEU A 7 5.53 -0.70 -7.10
C LEU A 7 6.76 -0.31 -7.93
N ARG A 8 6.86 -0.79 -9.18
CA ARG A 8 7.93 -0.38 -10.11
C ARG A 8 7.89 1.12 -10.38
N LYS A 9 6.71 1.67 -10.68
CA LYS A 9 6.54 3.13 -10.87
C LYS A 9 6.95 3.92 -9.62
N ARG A 10 6.54 3.48 -8.43
CA ARG A 10 6.93 4.11 -7.16
C ARG A 10 8.45 4.13 -6.98
N ASN A 11 9.13 3.04 -7.32
CA ASN A 11 10.59 2.97 -7.25
C ASN A 11 11.25 3.93 -8.24
N THR A 12 10.76 4.01 -9.48
CA THR A 12 11.23 5.01 -10.45
C THR A 12 11.06 6.43 -9.93
N ILE A 13 9.90 6.77 -9.35
CA ILE A 13 9.67 8.10 -8.78
C ILE A 13 10.61 8.36 -7.61
N ARG A 14 10.87 7.38 -6.73
CA ARG A 14 11.83 7.52 -5.63
C ARG A 14 13.22 7.90 -6.14
N THR A 15 13.71 7.23 -7.20
CA THR A 15 15.00 7.59 -7.81
C THR A 15 14.99 9.02 -8.36
N LEU A 16 13.91 9.43 -9.03
CA LEU A 16 13.78 10.80 -9.54
C LEU A 16 13.76 11.84 -8.41
N VAL A 17 13.05 11.57 -7.31
CA VAL A 17 13.03 12.44 -6.13
C VAL A 17 14.43 12.58 -5.54
N MET A 18 15.17 11.47 -5.40
CA MET A 18 16.56 11.53 -4.91
C MET A 18 17.44 12.42 -5.80
N ASN A 19 17.31 12.29 -7.13
CA ASN A 19 18.09 13.12 -8.05
C ASN A 19 17.74 14.62 -7.91
N ILE A 20 16.46 14.96 -7.78
CA ILE A 20 16.03 16.36 -7.62
C ILE A 20 16.52 16.93 -6.28
N VAL A 21 16.46 16.14 -5.21
CA VAL A 21 16.98 16.58 -3.89
C VAL A 21 18.49 16.79 -3.95
N GLN A 22 19.23 15.88 -4.58
CA GLN A 22 20.67 16.01 -4.78
C GLN A 22 21.02 17.27 -5.58
N GLU A 23 20.31 17.53 -6.68
CA GLU A 23 20.50 18.73 -7.51
C GLU A 23 20.21 20.02 -6.71
N ALA A 24 19.16 20.01 -5.88
CA ALA A 24 18.85 21.13 -5.00
C ALA A 24 19.92 21.33 -3.90
N GLU A 25 20.46 20.25 -3.33
CA GLU A 25 21.55 20.32 -2.35
C GLU A 25 22.83 20.89 -2.97
N GLU A 26 23.19 20.45 -4.18
CA GLU A 26 24.33 20.99 -4.93
C GLU A 26 24.13 22.48 -5.22
N LEU A 27 22.93 22.87 -5.65
CA LEU A 27 22.58 24.26 -5.91
C LEU A 27 22.68 25.14 -4.66
N LEU A 28 22.20 24.64 -3.51
CA LEU A 28 22.26 25.35 -2.23
C LEU A 28 23.70 25.49 -1.69
N ASN A 29 24.61 24.60 -2.09
CA ASN A 29 26.01 24.65 -1.73
C ASN A 29 26.87 25.51 -2.68
N ASN A 30 26.31 25.99 -3.80
CA ASN A 30 27.00 26.89 -4.71
C ASN A 30 27.12 28.30 -4.12
N SER A 31 28.20 29.01 -4.46
CA SER A 31 28.45 30.37 -3.98
C SER A 31 27.45 31.40 -4.51
N GLU A 32 26.89 31.12 -5.68
CA GLU A 32 25.80 31.89 -6.28
C GLU A 32 24.56 30.99 -6.36
N LEU A 33 23.52 31.40 -5.65
CA LEU A 33 22.26 30.68 -5.62
C LEU A 33 21.37 31.14 -6.78
N ASP A 34 21.03 30.21 -7.68
CA ASP A 34 19.99 30.43 -8.69
C ASP A 34 18.61 30.11 -8.09
N ILE A 35 17.87 31.17 -7.75
CA ILE A 35 16.55 31.05 -7.13
C ILE A 35 15.53 30.48 -8.13
N ASP A 36 15.61 30.87 -9.40
CA ASP A 36 14.66 30.42 -10.43
C ASP A 36 14.79 28.91 -10.63
N LEU A 37 16.03 28.40 -10.66
CA LEU A 37 16.29 26.97 -10.73
C LEU A 37 15.79 26.24 -9.47
N LEU A 38 15.98 26.80 -8.28
CA LEU A 38 15.47 26.21 -7.04
C LEU A 38 13.94 26.12 -7.02
N GLU A 39 13.25 27.16 -7.52
CA GLU A 39 11.79 27.13 -7.68
C GLU A 39 11.35 26.07 -8.70
N GLU A 40 12.07 25.90 -9.81
CA GLU A 40 11.80 24.85 -10.79
C GLU A 40 11.93 23.45 -10.17
N LEU A 41 12.98 23.20 -9.38
CA LEU A 41 13.18 21.96 -8.64
C LEU A 41 12.05 21.69 -7.64
N LEU A 42 11.59 22.74 -6.94
CA LEU A 42 10.45 22.65 -6.03
C LEU A 42 9.15 22.27 -6.76
N VAL A 43 8.90 22.84 -7.94
CA VAL A 43 7.74 22.48 -8.78
C VAL A 43 7.83 21.02 -9.20
N LYS A 44 9.00 20.55 -9.65
CA LYS A 44 9.24 19.14 -10.00
C LYS A 44 8.97 18.21 -8.81
N LEU A 45 9.40 18.57 -7.60
CA LEU A 45 9.13 17.79 -6.38
C LEU A 45 7.62 17.70 -6.08
N LYS A 46 6.89 18.81 -6.15
CA LYS A 46 5.43 18.83 -5.95
C LYS A 46 4.70 17.94 -6.95
N GLN A 47 5.15 17.93 -8.21
CA GLN A 47 4.59 17.01 -9.21
C GLN A 47 4.85 15.54 -8.84
N LYS A 48 6.05 15.19 -8.34
CA LYS A 48 6.35 13.83 -7.88
C LYS A 48 5.52 13.42 -6.66
N GLU A 49 5.26 14.35 -5.75
CA GLU A 49 4.37 14.12 -4.61
C GLU A 49 2.96 13.74 -5.07
N CYS A 50 2.38 14.48 -6.04
CA CYS A 50 1.08 14.16 -6.63
C CYS A 50 1.08 12.77 -7.28
N GLN A 51 2.12 12.43 -8.05
CA GLN A 51 2.24 11.11 -8.68
C GLN A 51 2.32 9.97 -7.64
N LEU A 52 2.96 10.19 -6.50
CA LEU A 52 3.01 9.22 -5.41
C LEU A 52 1.65 9.02 -4.74
N LYS A 53 0.89 10.11 -4.53
CA LYS A 53 -0.48 10.04 -4.00
C LYS A 53 -1.39 9.21 -4.92
N GLU A 54 -1.34 9.46 -6.22
CA GLU A 54 -2.11 8.67 -7.20
C GLU A 54 -1.76 7.17 -7.16
N ILE A 55 -0.48 6.83 -6.98
CA ILE A 55 -0.06 5.43 -6.85
C ILE A 55 -0.59 4.82 -5.55
N ASN A 56 -0.55 5.55 -4.43
CA ASN A 56 -1.11 5.08 -3.17
C ASN A 56 -2.62 4.84 -3.29
N ASP A 57 -3.37 5.80 -3.86
CA ASP A 57 -4.81 5.66 -4.09
C ASP A 57 -5.13 4.44 -4.98
N GLN A 58 -4.29 4.17 -5.98
CA GLN A 58 -4.43 3.00 -6.86
C GLN A 58 -4.15 1.69 -6.11
N VAL A 59 -3.16 1.67 -5.22
CA VAL A 59 -2.83 0.50 -4.41
C VAL A 59 -3.90 0.23 -3.36
N GLU A 60 -4.41 1.26 -2.68
CA GLU A 60 -5.51 1.14 -1.71
C GLU A 60 -6.76 0.54 -2.36
N LYS A 61 -7.11 0.98 -3.57
CA LYS A 61 -8.25 0.41 -4.33
C LYS A 61 -8.08 -1.05 -4.73
N LEU A 62 -6.85 -1.59 -4.73
CA LEU A 62 -6.60 -3.00 -5.02
C LEU A 62 -6.72 -3.87 -3.77
N ILE A 63 -6.67 -3.28 -2.58
CA ILE A 63 -6.89 -3.96 -1.32
C ILE A 63 -8.35 -3.71 -0.94
N ASP A 64 -9.26 -4.59 -1.38
CA ASP A 64 -10.65 -4.58 -0.91
C ASP A 64 -10.71 -5.18 0.49
N VAL A 65 -10.32 -4.37 1.48
CA VAL A 65 -10.34 -4.73 2.90
C VAL A 65 -11.74 -5.18 3.31
N SER A 66 -12.79 -4.53 2.81
CA SER A 66 -14.18 -4.89 3.12
C SER A 66 -14.59 -6.27 2.63
N SER A 67 -14.14 -6.67 1.43
CA SER A 67 -14.41 -8.01 0.90
C SER A 67 -13.68 -9.09 1.72
N ILE A 68 -12.43 -8.84 2.10
CA ILE A 68 -11.64 -9.74 2.95
C ILE A 68 -12.27 -9.88 4.35
N GLU A 69 -12.69 -8.78 4.97
CA GLU A 69 -13.35 -8.79 6.28
C GLU A 69 -14.68 -9.56 6.24
N THR A 70 -15.45 -9.42 5.16
CA THR A 70 -16.70 -10.16 4.95
C THR A 70 -16.45 -11.66 4.78
N GLU A 71 -15.45 -12.05 3.98
CA GLU A 71 -15.06 -13.46 3.80
C GLU A 71 -14.59 -14.11 5.10
N ILE A 72 -13.86 -13.37 5.95
CA ILE A 72 -13.44 -13.85 7.27
C ILE A 72 -14.65 -14.06 8.17
N LEU A 73 -15.58 -13.10 8.25
CA LEU A 73 -16.79 -13.21 9.06
C LEU A 73 -17.66 -14.40 8.62
N ASP A 74 -17.84 -14.58 7.31
CA ASP A 74 -18.59 -15.72 6.75
C ASP A 74 -17.93 -17.05 7.11
N SER A 75 -16.59 -17.11 7.09
CA SER A 75 -15.80 -18.30 7.44
C SER A 75 -15.88 -18.62 8.94
N GLU A 76 -15.84 -17.60 9.79
CA GLU A 76 -16.01 -17.74 11.24
C GLU A 76 -17.42 -18.23 11.59
N GLU A 77 -18.45 -17.66 10.97
CA GLU A 77 -19.84 -18.08 11.17
C GLU A 77 -20.06 -19.54 10.73
N PHE A 78 -19.47 -19.94 9.61
CA PHE A 78 -19.49 -21.33 9.14
C PHE A 78 -18.81 -22.27 10.14
N ASN A 79 -17.62 -21.91 10.63
CA ASN A 79 -16.89 -22.70 11.63
C ASN A 79 -17.66 -22.84 12.95
N ASP A 80 -18.34 -21.79 13.38
CA ASP A 80 -19.17 -21.78 14.58
C ASP A 80 -20.40 -22.70 14.44
N LYS A 81 -21.03 -22.72 13.25
CA LYS A 81 -22.15 -23.65 12.93
C LYS A 81 -21.71 -25.11 12.91
N ILE A 82 -20.50 -25.40 12.42
CA ILE A 82 -19.95 -26.77 12.43
C ILE A 82 -19.58 -27.19 13.86
N SER A 83 -18.93 -26.32 14.64
CA SER A 83 -18.57 -26.61 16.03
C SER A 83 -19.78 -26.80 16.96
N LYS A 84 -20.89 -26.13 16.67
CA LYS A 84 -22.14 -26.21 17.47
C LYS A 84 -23.20 -27.14 16.87
N GLY A 85 -22.93 -27.73 15.71
CA GLY A 85 -23.85 -28.64 15.02
C GLY A 85 -24.10 -29.94 15.81
N PRO A 86 -25.25 -30.62 15.61
CA PRO A 86 -25.69 -31.76 16.43
C PRO A 86 -24.86 -33.06 16.29
N GLY A 87 -23.72 -33.04 15.57
CA GLY A 87 -22.94 -34.23 15.21
C GLY A 87 -21.93 -34.72 16.25
N PHE A 88 -21.65 -33.98 17.32
CA PHE A 88 -20.65 -34.37 18.33
C PHE A 88 -21.23 -34.61 19.74
N ARG A 89 -22.52 -34.94 19.84
CA ARG A 89 -23.11 -35.42 21.11
C ARG A 89 -22.97 -36.95 21.20
N HIS A 90 -21.88 -37.37 21.84
CA HIS A 90 -21.62 -38.65 22.51
C HIS A 90 -22.42 -39.90 22.07
N GLN A 91 -21.71 -40.92 21.56
CA GLN A 91 -21.95 -42.31 21.96
C GLN A 91 -20.66 -42.90 22.56
N LYS A 92 -20.48 -42.69 23.86
CA LYS A 92 -19.70 -43.60 24.72
C LYS A 92 -20.71 -44.52 25.41
N ASN A 93 -21.22 -45.52 24.71
CA ASN A 93 -21.97 -46.60 25.34
C ASN A 93 -21.12 -47.87 25.24
N GLY A 94 -20.77 -48.40 26.41
CA GLY A 94 -19.81 -49.47 26.60
C GLY A 94 -20.29 -50.82 26.07
N TRP A 95 -19.33 -51.60 25.60
CA TRP A 95 -19.47 -53.03 25.42
C TRP A 95 -18.95 -53.69 26.70
N LYS A 96 -19.90 -54.24 27.47
CA LYS A 96 -19.64 -55.31 28.44
C LYS A 96 -19.35 -56.61 27.68
#